data_AF-A0A7S4T3L7-F1
#
_entry.id   AF-A0A7S4T3L7-F1
#
_cell.length_a   1.000
_cell.length_b   1.000
_cell.length_c   1.000
_cell.angle_alpha   90.00
_cell.angle_beta   90.00
_cell.angle_gamma   90.00
#
_symmetry.space_group_name_H-M   'P 1'
#
loop_
_entity.id
_entity.type
_entity.pdbx_description
1 polymer ?
#
loop_
_entity_poly.entity_id
_entity_poly.type
_entity_poly.pdbx_seq_one_letter_code
_entity_poly.pdbx_strand_id
1 'polypeptide(L)'
;SRRQAPGLKRLRSDLSHRLPPWVGMMAAAARSYCSRLATRSAGAPVRAFAAAAAPMASPQKFGIYRYDPDQMAKPYFQEYTIDLKSCGPMILDALIKIKDEVDPTLTFRRSCREGICGSCAMNINGKNGLACLLYIEPSDKAIEIQPLPHTYVVKDLVP
;
A
#
# COMPACT_ATOMS: atom_id res chain seq x y z
N SER A 1 6.83 42.17 -32.52
CA SER A 1 5.37 42.25 -32.66
C SER A 1 4.77 42.62 -31.30
N ARG A 2 3.65 43.36 -31.35
CA ARG A 2 2.76 43.91 -30.30
C ARG A 2 2.92 43.32 -28.87
N ARG A 3 3.37 44.15 -27.91
CA ARG A 3 2.57 44.93 -26.93
C ARG A 3 1.94 44.08 -25.81
N GLN A 4 2.58 44.15 -24.63
CA GLN A 4 1.94 43.98 -23.32
C GLN A 4 0.80 45.00 -23.14
N ALA A 5 -0.30 44.58 -22.52
CA ALA A 5 -1.40 45.44 -22.12
C ALA A 5 -1.52 45.50 -20.57
N PRO A 6 -1.84 46.67 -20.00
CA PRO A 6 -1.86 46.93 -18.56
C PRO A 6 -3.22 46.60 -17.91
N GLY A 7 -3.22 46.49 -16.58
CA GLY A 7 -4.43 46.21 -15.79
C GLY A 7 -5.37 47.40 -15.63
N LEU A 8 -6.63 47.13 -15.23
CA LEU A 8 -7.45 48.06 -14.45
C LEU A 8 -8.68 47.37 -13.84
N LYS A 9 -8.69 47.31 -12.50
CA LYS A 9 -9.79 47.67 -11.58
C LYS A 9 -11.22 47.15 -11.87
N ARG A 10 -11.67 46.37 -10.87
CA ARG A 10 -12.79 46.74 -9.96
C ARG A 10 -14.15 46.90 -10.62
N LEU A 11 -14.99 45.86 -10.52
CA LEU A 11 -16.45 45.97 -10.51
C LEU A 11 -17.06 44.65 -10.04
N ARG A 12 -17.56 44.66 -8.80
CA ARG A 12 -18.82 44.00 -8.42
C ARG A 12 -19.12 44.40 -6.97
N SER A 13 -19.74 45.56 -6.89
CA SER A 13 -20.55 46.02 -5.79
C SER A 13 -21.89 45.28 -5.78
N ASP A 14 -22.50 45.28 -4.60
CA ASP A 14 -23.94 45.26 -4.35
C ASP A 14 -24.75 44.07 -4.88
N LEU A 15 -25.04 43.15 -3.97
CA LEU A 15 -26.36 42.53 -3.90
C LEU A 15 -26.70 42.28 -2.42
N SER A 16 -26.96 43.37 -1.70
CA SER A 16 -27.91 43.34 -0.60
C SER A 16 -29.28 42.97 -1.17
N HIS A 17 -29.99 42.03 -0.54
CA HIS A 17 -31.40 42.12 -0.20
C HIS A 17 -32.01 40.75 0.14
N ARG A 18 -32.71 40.75 1.30
CA ARG A 18 -33.87 39.92 1.67
C ARG A 18 -33.59 38.54 2.28
N LEU A 19 -33.32 38.55 3.59
CA LEU A 19 -33.66 37.45 4.49
C LEU A 19 -35.01 37.75 5.19
N PRO A 20 -35.96 36.78 5.26
CA PRO A 20 -37.29 36.93 5.87
C PRO A 20 -37.33 36.71 7.41
N PRO A 21 -38.47 37.05 8.08
CA PRO A 21 -38.48 37.58 9.45
C PRO A 21 -38.94 36.57 10.52
N TRP A 22 -38.05 35.72 11.04
CA TRP A 22 -38.38 34.78 12.13
C TRP A 22 -37.32 34.71 13.26
N VAL A 23 -36.39 35.67 13.33
CA VAL A 23 -35.40 35.73 14.43
C VAL A 23 -35.97 36.55 15.59
N GLY A 24 -36.86 35.91 16.33
CA GLY A 24 -37.32 36.36 17.64
C GLY A 24 -36.75 35.48 18.74
N MET A 25 -36.53 36.13 19.89
CA MET A 25 -36.47 35.58 21.25
C MET A 25 -35.09 35.27 21.89
N MET A 26 -34.89 35.98 23.02
CA MET A 26 -34.20 35.61 24.26
C MET A 26 -32.70 36.00 24.31
N ALA A 27 -32.35 37.24 24.68
CA ALA A 27 -32.40 37.86 26.01
C ALA A 27 -31.30 37.42 26.99
N ALA A 28 -30.64 38.46 27.54
CA ALA A 28 -30.13 38.58 28.91
C ALA A 28 -28.74 38.01 29.27
N ALA A 29 -27.82 38.97 29.42
CA ALA A 29 -27.08 39.27 30.66
C ALA A 29 -26.04 38.28 31.20
N ALA A 30 -24.77 38.70 31.17
CA ALA A 30 -23.74 38.34 32.15
C ALA A 30 -22.72 39.49 32.25
N ARG A 31 -22.97 40.50 33.09
CA ARG A 31 -22.31 40.71 34.39
C ARG A 31 -20.90 40.10 34.53
N SER A 32 -19.93 41.00 34.44
CA SER A 32 -18.69 41.11 35.22
C SER A 32 -18.44 40.00 36.25
N TYR A 33 -17.37 39.23 36.04
CA TYR A 33 -16.63 38.50 37.06
C TYR A 33 -15.15 38.73 36.75
N CYS A 34 -14.52 39.65 37.47
CA CYS A 34 -13.72 39.37 38.66
C CYS A 34 -12.54 38.43 38.36
N SER A 35 -11.39 39.09 38.26
CA SER A 35 -10.06 38.51 38.33
C SER A 35 -9.93 37.51 39.48
N ARG A 36 -9.22 36.40 39.22
CA ARG A 36 -8.32 35.77 40.18
C ARG A 36 -7.41 34.77 39.48
N LEU A 37 -6.13 35.13 39.47
CA LEU A 37 -5.01 34.22 39.30
C LEU A 37 -5.14 33.06 40.30
N ALA A 38 -5.02 31.83 39.80
CA ALA A 38 -4.65 30.69 40.61
C ALA A 38 -3.78 29.75 39.76
N THR A 39 -2.49 29.81 40.05
CA THR A 39 -1.47 28.83 39.72
C THR A 39 -1.87 27.42 40.16
N ARG A 40 -1.79 26.45 39.25
CA ARG A 40 -1.50 25.04 39.56
C ARG A 40 -1.22 24.28 38.27
N SER A 41 0.05 23.96 38.04
CA SER A 41 0.51 23.01 37.04
C SER A 41 0.05 21.61 37.44
N ALA A 42 -1.09 21.16 36.91
CA ALA A 42 -1.46 19.76 36.91
C ALA A 42 -1.01 19.16 35.57
N GLY A 43 0.09 18.39 35.60
CA GLY A 43 0.49 17.57 34.46
C GLY A 43 -0.63 16.58 34.13
N ALA A 44 -1.11 16.63 32.89
CA ALA A 44 -2.07 15.67 32.38
C ALA A 44 -1.39 14.30 32.22
N PRO A 45 -2.05 13.18 32.57
CA PRO A 45 -1.51 11.86 32.29
C PRO A 45 -1.53 11.62 30.78
N VAL A 46 -0.34 11.45 30.19
CA VAL A 46 -0.20 11.06 28.79
C VAL A 46 -0.73 9.63 28.67
N ARG A 47 -1.85 9.43 27.99
CA ARG A 47 -2.35 8.10 27.65
C ARG A 47 -1.30 7.40 26.80
N ALA A 48 -0.64 6.39 27.36
CA ALA A 48 0.15 5.46 26.59
C ALA A 48 -0.77 4.73 25.61
N PHE A 49 -0.60 4.99 24.31
CA PHE A 49 -1.17 4.14 23.28
C PHE A 49 -0.39 2.82 23.33
N ALA A 50 -0.99 1.81 23.96
CA ALA A 50 -0.54 0.44 23.80
C ALA A 50 -0.71 0.09 22.32
N ALA A 51 0.40 -0.02 21.60
CA ALA A 51 0.43 -0.60 20.27
C ALA A 51 -0.01 -2.05 20.39
N ALA A 52 -1.27 -2.32 20.03
CA ALA A 52 -1.75 -3.68 19.87
C ALA A 52 -1.01 -4.29 18.67
N ALA A 53 0.09 -4.97 18.95
CA ALA A 53 0.72 -5.88 18.02
C ALA A 53 -0.24 -7.06 17.82
N ALA A 54 -1.14 -6.94 16.85
CA ALA A 54 -1.91 -8.07 16.37
C ALA A 54 -0.95 -9.19 15.95
N PRO A 55 -1.26 -10.47 16.20
CA PRO A 55 -0.39 -11.58 15.83
C PRO A 55 -0.46 -11.78 14.31
N MET A 56 0.28 -10.98 13.56
CA MET A 56 0.48 -11.20 12.12
C MET A 56 1.51 -12.31 11.93
N ALA A 57 1.08 -13.56 12.02
CA ALA A 57 1.92 -14.68 11.62
C ALA A 57 1.09 -15.93 11.37
N SER A 58 0.17 -15.84 10.43
CA SER A 58 -0.22 -17.03 9.68
C SER A 58 0.86 -17.30 8.62
N PRO A 59 1.26 -18.57 8.42
CA PRO A 59 2.09 -18.92 7.29
C PRO A 59 1.32 -18.62 5.98
N GLN A 60 2.00 -18.01 5.01
CA GLN A 60 1.41 -17.66 3.72
C GLN A 60 1.71 -18.76 2.71
N LYS A 61 0.69 -19.12 1.93
CA LYS A 61 0.82 -20.07 0.82
C LYS A 61 1.12 -19.33 -0.48
N PHE A 62 2.02 -19.90 -1.28
CA PHE A 62 2.40 -19.45 -2.61
C PHE A 62 2.21 -20.60 -3.60
N GLY A 63 1.34 -20.42 -4.60
CA GLY A 63 1.18 -21.35 -5.71
C GLY A 63 2.02 -20.89 -6.89
N ILE A 64 3.14 -21.56 -7.16
CA ILE A 64 4.09 -21.15 -8.19
C ILE A 64 3.97 -22.05 -9.42
N TYR A 65 3.90 -21.43 -10.60
CA TYR A 65 3.95 -22.13 -11.88
C TYR A 65 5.34 -22.78 -12.09
N ARG A 66 5.34 -24.08 -12.34
CA ARG A 66 6.53 -24.89 -12.60
C ARG A 66 6.50 -25.47 -14.01
N TYR A 67 7.63 -25.35 -14.69
CA TYR A 67 7.82 -25.91 -16.02
C TYR A 67 9.31 -26.20 -16.25
N ASP A 68 9.63 -27.45 -16.59
CA ASP A 68 10.99 -27.87 -16.90
C ASP A 68 11.06 -28.39 -18.34
N PRO A 69 11.79 -27.71 -19.26
CA PRO A 69 11.88 -28.14 -20.65
C PRO A 69 12.58 -29.49 -20.81
N ASP A 70 13.47 -29.84 -19.88
CA ASP A 70 14.29 -31.06 -19.94
C ASP A 70 13.47 -32.32 -19.60
N GLN A 71 12.44 -32.18 -18.74
CA GLN A 71 11.63 -33.30 -18.28
C GLN A 71 10.41 -33.58 -19.17
N MET A 72 10.16 -32.74 -20.20
CA MET A 72 8.98 -32.81 -21.09
C MET A 72 7.64 -32.97 -20.33
N ALA A 73 7.58 -32.51 -19.08
CA ALA A 73 6.41 -32.63 -18.24
C ALA A 73 5.41 -31.51 -18.55
N LYS A 74 4.11 -31.80 -18.39
CA LYS A 74 3.09 -30.76 -18.46
C LYS A 74 3.32 -29.74 -17.34
N PRO A 75 3.15 -28.43 -17.60
CA PRO A 75 3.26 -27.42 -16.56
C PRO A 75 2.27 -27.68 -15.42
N TYR A 76 2.68 -27.40 -14.20
CA TYR A 76 1.87 -27.61 -13.00
C TYR A 76 2.07 -26.48 -11.98
N PHE A 77 1.17 -26.38 -11.01
CA PHE A 77 1.31 -25.48 -9.88
C PHE A 77 1.87 -26.23 -8.69
N GLN A 78 2.92 -25.68 -8.07
CA GLN A 78 3.50 -26.20 -6.85
C GLN A 78 3.23 -25.23 -5.70
N GLU A 79 2.69 -25.75 -4.60
CA GLU A 79 2.42 -24.97 -3.40
C GLU A 79 3.63 -24.96 -2.47
N TYR A 80 3.99 -23.77 -2.00
CA TYR A 80 5.01 -23.55 -0.99
C TYR A 80 4.39 -22.76 0.17
N THR A 81 4.72 -23.15 1.39
CA THR A 81 4.24 -22.48 2.59
C THR A 81 5.41 -21.78 3.27
N ILE A 82 5.31 -20.47 3.47
CA ILE A 82 6.38 -19.63 4.00
C ILE A 82 5.90 -18.85 5.23
N ASP A 83 6.72 -18.83 6.28
CA ASP A 83 6.46 -18.00 7.46
C ASP A 83 6.86 -16.53 7.19
N LEU A 84 5.85 -15.66 7.23
CA LEU A 84 5.99 -14.21 7.01
C LEU A 84 6.86 -13.51 8.06
N LYS A 85 7.03 -14.07 9.26
CA LYS A 85 7.94 -13.51 10.28
C LYS A 85 9.40 -13.57 9.87
N SER A 86 9.75 -14.59 9.07
CA SER A 86 11.12 -14.89 8.66
C SER A 86 11.43 -14.45 7.23
N CYS A 87 10.51 -13.71 6.62
CA CYS A 87 10.57 -13.27 5.23
C CYS A 87 10.48 -11.74 5.16
N GLY A 88 11.07 -11.16 4.11
CA GLY A 88 10.85 -9.76 3.77
C GLY A 88 9.40 -9.49 3.36
N PRO A 89 8.96 -8.23 3.35
CA PRO A 89 7.58 -7.85 3.04
C PRO A 89 7.22 -7.98 1.56
N MET A 90 8.22 -8.11 0.67
CA MET A 90 8.01 -8.16 -0.78
C MET A 90 7.88 -9.59 -1.29
N ILE A 91 7.12 -9.78 -2.38
CA ILE A 91 6.95 -11.10 -3.00
C ILE A 91 8.28 -11.67 -3.51
N LEU A 92 9.19 -10.81 -4.01
CA LEU A 92 10.53 -11.24 -4.40
C LEU A 92 11.31 -11.88 -3.25
N ASP A 93 11.16 -11.37 -2.02
CA ASP A 93 11.87 -11.92 -0.86
C ASP A 93 11.35 -13.33 -0.53
N ALA A 94 10.04 -13.55 -0.66
CA ALA A 94 9.47 -14.89 -0.51
C ALA A 94 9.96 -15.87 -1.58
N LEU A 95 10.07 -15.44 -2.84
CA LEU A 95 10.60 -16.26 -3.93
C LEU A 95 12.08 -16.63 -3.71
N ILE A 96 12.88 -15.69 -3.21
CA ILE A 96 14.29 -15.94 -2.85
C ILE A 96 14.35 -16.93 -1.70
N LYS A 97 13.55 -16.75 -0.65
CA LYS A 97 13.50 -17.65 0.49
C LYS A 97 13.10 -19.08 0.09
N ILE A 98 12.09 -19.23 -0.78
CA ILE A 98 11.71 -20.53 -1.34
C ILE A 98 12.89 -21.17 -2.07
N LYS A 99 13.61 -20.39 -2.89
CA LYS A 99 14.76 -20.91 -3.64
C LYS A 99 15.92 -21.33 -2.72
N ASP A 100 16.21 -20.54 -1.70
CA ASP A 100 17.38 -20.75 -0.86
C ASP A 100 17.15 -21.83 0.21
N GLU A 101 15.94 -21.93 0.76
CA GLU A 101 15.64 -22.82 1.90
C GLU A 101 14.85 -24.08 1.51
N VAL A 102 13.97 -24.01 0.48
CA VAL A 102 12.99 -25.07 0.21
C VAL A 102 13.28 -25.83 -1.08
N ASP A 103 13.47 -25.11 -2.20
CA ASP A 103 13.64 -25.70 -3.52
C ASP A 103 14.62 -24.88 -4.39
N PRO A 104 15.90 -25.30 -4.47
CA PRO A 104 16.90 -24.59 -5.25
C PRO A 104 16.68 -24.69 -6.78
N THR A 105 15.78 -25.57 -7.24
CA THR A 105 15.49 -25.75 -8.66
C THR A 105 14.61 -24.63 -9.24
N LEU A 106 13.88 -23.91 -8.38
CA LEU A 106 13.00 -22.81 -8.79
C LEU A 106 13.80 -21.71 -9.50
N THR A 107 13.40 -21.39 -10.73
CA THR A 107 14.12 -20.41 -11.56
C THR A 107 13.27 -19.18 -11.86
N PHE A 108 13.82 -17.99 -11.58
CA PHE A 108 13.23 -16.69 -11.91
C PHE A 108 14.31 -15.63 -12.13
N ARG A 109 13.98 -14.56 -12.84
CA ARG A 109 14.89 -13.44 -13.10
C ARG A 109 14.78 -12.38 -11.98
N ARG A 110 15.93 -11.87 -11.53
CA ARG A 110 16.05 -10.77 -10.57
C ARG A 110 17.30 -9.92 -10.84
N SER A 111 17.31 -8.65 -10.45
CA SER A 111 18.53 -7.81 -10.47
C SER A 111 18.48 -6.71 -9.41
N CYS A 112 17.85 -5.57 -9.72
CA CYS A 112 17.96 -4.34 -8.91
C CYS A 112 17.19 -4.35 -7.57
N ARG A 113 16.06 -5.05 -7.47
CA ARG A 113 15.13 -4.99 -6.31
C ARG A 113 14.43 -3.63 -6.05
N GLU A 114 14.84 -2.52 -6.65
CA GLU A 114 14.07 -1.25 -6.61
C GLU A 114 13.11 -1.05 -7.80
N GLY A 115 12.94 -2.05 -8.65
CA GLY A 115 11.97 -2.00 -9.76
C GLY A 115 12.39 -1.22 -11.00
N ILE A 116 13.65 -0.75 -11.08
CA ILE A 116 14.13 0.01 -12.25
C ILE A 116 14.46 -0.87 -13.47
N CYS A 117 14.96 -2.10 -13.27
CA CYS A 117 15.38 -2.99 -14.36
C CYS A 117 14.25 -3.78 -15.02
N GLY A 118 13.09 -3.88 -14.40
CA GLY A 118 11.98 -4.72 -14.88
C GLY A 118 12.27 -6.23 -14.93
N SER A 119 13.39 -6.73 -14.42
CA SER A 119 13.77 -8.14 -14.57
C SER A 119 12.85 -9.13 -13.84
N CYS A 120 12.13 -8.69 -12.81
CA CYS A 120 11.23 -9.53 -12.01
C CYS A 120 9.74 -9.33 -12.39
N ALA A 121 9.47 -9.04 -13.66
CA ALA A 121 8.11 -8.93 -14.18
C ALA A 121 7.46 -10.31 -14.28
N MET A 122 6.30 -10.47 -13.64
CA MET A 122 5.54 -11.72 -13.61
C MET A 122 4.06 -11.43 -13.35
N ASN A 123 3.22 -12.44 -13.48
CA ASN A 123 1.81 -12.36 -13.13
C ASN A 123 1.60 -12.85 -11.69
N ILE A 124 1.01 -12.01 -10.85
CA ILE A 124 0.75 -12.28 -9.44
C ILE A 124 -0.75 -12.08 -9.22
N ASN A 125 -1.45 -13.14 -8.79
CA ASN A 125 -2.89 -13.16 -8.58
C ASN A 125 -3.70 -12.63 -9.79
N GLY A 126 -3.27 -12.99 -11.00
CA GLY A 126 -3.91 -12.55 -12.25
C GLY A 126 -3.50 -11.15 -12.73
N LYS A 127 -2.72 -10.40 -11.95
CA LYS A 127 -2.24 -9.06 -12.32
C LYS A 127 -0.76 -9.08 -12.66
N ASN A 128 -0.39 -8.46 -13.78
CA ASN A 128 1.01 -8.29 -14.14
C ASN A 128 1.66 -7.21 -13.25
N GLY A 129 2.82 -7.51 -12.69
CA GLY A 129 3.55 -6.56 -11.85
C GLY A 129 5.00 -6.97 -11.62
N LEU A 130 5.74 -6.14 -10.90
CA LEU A 130 7.11 -6.41 -10.49
C LEU A 130 7.11 -7.02 -9.10
N ALA A 131 7.63 -8.24 -8.96
CA ALA A 131 7.64 -8.94 -7.67
C ALA A 131 8.42 -8.19 -6.56
N CYS A 132 9.37 -7.33 -6.93
CA CYS A 132 10.15 -6.55 -5.96
C CYS A 132 9.43 -5.29 -5.43
N LEU A 133 8.36 -4.85 -6.09
CA LEU A 133 7.57 -3.68 -5.65
C LEU A 133 6.24 -4.09 -5.02
N LEU A 134 5.84 -5.35 -5.17
CA LEU A 134 4.58 -5.86 -4.67
C LEU A 134 4.77 -6.45 -3.27
N TYR A 135 3.98 -5.92 -2.34
CA TYR A 135 3.91 -6.38 -0.97
C TYR A 135 3.12 -7.69 -0.87
N ILE A 136 3.53 -8.52 0.09
CA ILE A 136 2.77 -9.71 0.47
C ILE A 136 1.62 -9.27 1.38
N GLU A 137 0.40 -9.40 0.88
CA GLU A 137 -0.80 -9.21 1.68
C GLU A 137 -1.14 -10.55 2.36
N PRO A 138 -1.04 -10.65 3.71
CA PRO A 138 -1.34 -11.89 4.41
C PRO A 138 -2.82 -12.25 4.20
N SER A 139 -3.06 -13.44 3.66
CA SER A 139 -4.41 -13.94 3.41
C SER A 139 -4.46 -15.46 3.50
N ASP A 140 -5.65 -16.00 3.76
CA ASP A 140 -5.86 -17.46 3.79
C ASP A 140 -5.75 -18.10 2.40
N LYS A 141 -5.80 -17.28 1.34
CA LYS A 141 -5.70 -17.72 -0.05
C LYS A 141 -4.23 -17.85 -0.45
N ALA A 142 -3.93 -18.84 -1.29
CA ALA A 142 -2.61 -18.94 -1.90
C ALA A 142 -2.39 -17.78 -2.86
N ILE A 143 -1.21 -17.17 -2.80
CA ILE A 143 -0.77 -16.17 -3.78
C ILE A 143 -0.29 -16.95 -5.01
N GLU A 144 -1.00 -16.80 -6.12
CA GLU A 144 -0.67 -17.46 -7.37
C GLU A 144 0.35 -16.64 -8.15
N ILE A 145 1.46 -17.28 -8.53
CA ILE A 145 2.55 -16.67 -9.28
C ILE A 145 2.74 -17.44 -10.58
N GLN A 146 2.62 -16.71 -11.68
CA GLN A 146 2.68 -17.22 -13.04
C GLN A 146 3.66 -16.37 -13.87
N PRO A 147 4.25 -16.93 -14.94
CA PRO A 147 5.02 -16.13 -15.90
C PRO A 147 4.12 -15.10 -16.59
N LEU A 148 4.72 -14.17 -17.33
CA LEU A 148 3.97 -13.18 -18.09
C LEU A 148 3.06 -13.87 -19.12
N PRO A 149 1.81 -13.39 -19.29
CA PRO A 149 0.93 -13.93 -20.30
C PRO A 149 1.47 -13.59 -21.70
N HIS A 150 1.18 -14.46 -22.67
CA HIS A 150 1.60 -14.32 -24.08
C HIS A 150 3.11 -14.30 -24.35
N THR A 151 3.94 -14.70 -23.39
CA THR A 151 5.37 -14.96 -23.62
C THR A 151 5.66 -16.45 -23.66
N TYR A 152 6.68 -16.85 -24.44
CA TYR A 152 7.17 -18.22 -24.41
C TYR A 152 7.93 -18.47 -23.12
N VAL A 153 7.57 -19.52 -22.38
CA VAL A 153 8.23 -19.86 -21.12
C VAL A 153 9.43 -20.75 -21.41
N VAL A 154 10.62 -20.30 -21.04
CA VAL A 154 11.86 -21.08 -21.17
C VAL A 154 11.97 -22.11 -20.04
N LYS A 155 11.80 -21.66 -18.78
CA LYS A 155 11.81 -22.50 -17.58
C LYS A 155 11.13 -21.78 -16.41
N ASP A 156 10.22 -22.44 -15.71
CA ASP A 156 9.47 -21.90 -14.56
C ASP A 156 8.88 -20.49 -14.83
N LEU A 157 9.44 -19.45 -14.18
CA LEU A 157 9.01 -18.05 -14.29
C LEU A 157 9.88 -17.22 -15.25
N VAL A 158 10.71 -17.87 -16.06
CA VAL A 158 11.62 -17.23 -17.01
C VAL A 158 10.99 -17.22 -18.41
N PRO A 159 10.63 -16.03 -18.94
CA PRO A 159 10.37 -15.86 -20.36
C PRO A 159 11.67 -15.74 -21.18
#